data_AF-H4F543-F1
#
_entry.id   AF-H4F543-F1
#
_cell.length_a   1.000
_cell.length_b   1.000
_cell.length_c   1.000
_cell.angle_alpha   90.00
_cell.angle_beta   90.00
_cell.angle_gamma   90.00
#
_symmetry.space_group_name_H-M   'P 1'
#
loop_
_entity.id
_entity.type
_entity.pdbx_description
1 polymer ?
#
loop_
_entity_poly.entity_id
_entity_poly.type
_entity_poly.pdbx_seq_one_letter_code
_entity_poly.pdbx_strand_id
1 'polypeptide(L)'
;MNLTLSLDDTFEPDHASSPTDRVIYEMQVFGYRPFQDEPDPRPLPEEPMVQSALTAMFSAMFEMLSDTRLEPDLEDLLWSTVNLFHRAGERIQRELQRNEDAQRTGQREQDGSEVKSVELERHVVEGITLLERRNAFEFMRDYAADLFEAQTGSAWRPRTGSKVNHANMTAAMIDSRDFLSARRHAENAVLVPTGTKIAFSGGMDYNDHDRIWAALDKAHAKHADMILLHGGSPKGAERIAACWAEARKVHP
;
A
#
# COMPACT_ATOMS: atom_id res chain seq x y z
N MET A 1 -30.28 13.39 -39.39
CA MET A 1 -28.84 13.46 -39.73
C MET A 1 -28.08 13.37 -38.41
N ASN A 2 -27.40 12.25 -38.21
CA ASN A 2 -26.66 11.92 -36.99
C ASN A 2 -25.41 12.80 -36.88
N LEU A 3 -25.26 13.52 -35.77
CA LEU A 3 -24.01 14.14 -35.34
C LEU A 3 -23.35 13.20 -34.34
N THR A 4 -22.50 12.30 -34.84
CA THR A 4 -21.53 11.54 -34.06
C THR A 4 -20.48 12.49 -33.49
N LEU A 5 -20.43 12.61 -32.16
CA LEU A 5 -19.31 13.20 -31.43
C LEU A 5 -18.11 12.26 -31.56
N SER A 6 -17.06 12.71 -32.24
CA SER A 6 -15.74 12.09 -32.18
C SER A 6 -15.06 12.53 -30.89
N LEU A 7 -15.01 11.64 -29.90
CA LEU A 7 -14.09 11.75 -28.76
C LEU A 7 -12.71 11.35 -29.28
N ASP A 8 -11.90 12.34 -29.66
CA ASP A 8 -10.49 12.13 -29.96
C ASP A 8 -9.74 12.12 -28.62
N ASP A 9 -9.57 10.91 -28.11
CA ASP A 9 -8.80 10.53 -26.93
C ASP A 9 -7.32 10.47 -27.33
N THR A 10 -6.60 11.59 -27.24
CA THR A 10 -5.16 11.61 -27.55
C THR A 10 -4.32 12.33 -26.49
N PHE A 11 -3.83 11.50 -25.57
CA PHE A 11 -2.48 11.46 -25.02
C PHE A 11 -2.05 12.61 -24.09
N GLU A 12 -2.41 12.48 -22.82
CA GLU A 12 -1.74 13.15 -21.69
C GLU A 12 -0.27 12.66 -21.63
N PRO A 13 0.72 13.54 -21.44
CA PRO A 13 2.12 13.12 -21.36
C PRO A 13 2.35 12.27 -20.11
N ASP A 14 3.14 11.18 -20.23
CA ASP A 14 3.54 10.35 -19.09
C ASP A 14 4.14 11.23 -17.98
N HIS A 15 3.39 11.37 -16.90
CA HIS A 15 3.84 12.08 -15.72
C HIS A 15 5.09 11.38 -15.18
N ALA A 16 6.24 12.06 -15.22
CA ALA A 16 7.42 11.60 -14.51
C ALA A 16 7.05 11.44 -13.03
N SER A 17 7.17 10.21 -12.52
CA SER A 17 6.62 9.82 -11.23
C SER A 17 7.10 10.72 -10.09
N SER A 18 6.16 11.09 -9.22
CA SER A 18 6.42 11.86 -8.01
C SER A 18 7.40 11.10 -7.09
N PRO A 19 8.26 11.78 -6.30
CA PRO A 19 9.03 11.15 -5.23
C PRO A 19 8.16 10.31 -4.27
N THR A 20 6.88 10.68 -4.11
CA THR A 20 5.88 9.91 -3.34
C THR A 20 5.38 8.68 -4.09
N ASP A 21 5.22 8.74 -5.42
CA ASP A 21 4.90 7.56 -6.24
C ASP A 21 6.04 6.55 -6.22
N ARG A 22 7.29 7.01 -6.14
CA ARG A 22 8.47 6.15 -6.07
C ARG A 22 8.54 5.38 -4.74
N VAL A 23 8.16 6.01 -3.63
CA VAL A 23 8.04 5.37 -2.31
C VAL A 23 6.83 4.44 -2.24
N ILE A 24 5.68 4.81 -2.81
CA ILE A 24 4.49 3.96 -2.88
C ILE A 24 4.75 2.72 -3.76
N TYR A 25 5.48 2.89 -4.86
CA TYR A 25 5.92 1.78 -5.71
C TYR A 25 6.93 0.88 -5.00
N GLU A 26 7.93 1.43 -4.29
CA GLU A 26 8.89 0.63 -3.51
C GLU A 26 8.21 -0.13 -2.35
N MET A 27 7.19 0.43 -1.71
CA MET A 27 6.40 -0.24 -0.65
C MET A 27 5.43 -1.29 -1.19
N GLN A 28 4.97 -1.18 -2.44
CA GLN A 28 4.11 -2.17 -3.08
C GLN A 28 4.87 -3.41 -3.57
N VAL A 29 6.18 -3.29 -3.79
CA VAL A 29 7.01 -4.39 -4.28
C VAL A 29 7.70 -5.12 -3.12
N PHE A 30 8.00 -4.45 -2.01
CA PHE A 30 8.99 -4.92 -1.02
C PHE A 30 8.43 -5.00 0.41
N GLY A 31 7.98 -6.19 0.81
CA GLY A 31 7.44 -6.50 2.14
C GLY A 31 8.45 -6.30 3.28
N TYR A 32 8.03 -5.85 4.45
CA TYR A 32 8.89 -5.56 5.59
C TYR A 32 9.10 -6.75 6.55
N ARG A 33 10.33 -7.04 7.00
CA ARG A 33 10.56 -8.02 8.09
C ARG A 33 10.91 -7.35 9.42
N PRO A 34 10.45 -7.89 10.56
CA PRO A 34 11.02 -7.54 11.86
C PRO A 34 12.51 -7.92 11.90
N PHE A 35 13.34 -7.05 12.48
CA PHE A 35 14.78 -7.21 12.81
C PHE A 35 15.85 -6.76 11.79
N GLN A 36 15.51 -6.09 10.70
CA GLN A 36 16.48 -5.32 9.90
C GLN A 36 15.82 -3.99 9.49
N ASP A 37 16.52 -2.87 9.65
CA ASP A 37 15.99 -1.51 9.41
C ASP A 37 15.69 -1.21 7.93
N GLU A 38 15.67 -2.22 7.06
CA GLU A 38 15.46 -2.10 5.61
C GLU A 38 14.30 -2.98 5.13
N PRO A 39 13.43 -2.48 4.22
CA PRO A 39 12.38 -3.27 3.57
C PRO A 39 12.95 -4.52 2.87
N ASP A 40 12.29 -5.69 3.00
CA ASP A 40 12.70 -6.94 2.34
C ASP A 40 12.00 -7.06 0.97
N PRO A 41 12.74 -6.94 -0.14
CA PRO A 41 12.15 -6.84 -1.45
C PRO A 41 11.49 -8.10 -2.01
N ARG A 42 11.51 -9.20 -1.27
CA ARG A 42 11.09 -10.47 -1.83
C ARG A 42 9.58 -10.64 -1.73
N PRO A 43 8.92 -11.05 -2.83
CA PRO A 43 7.50 -11.32 -2.80
C PRO A 43 7.21 -12.56 -1.94
N LEU A 44 5.97 -12.66 -1.46
CA LEU A 44 5.44 -13.91 -0.94
C LEU A 44 5.36 -14.96 -2.06
N PRO A 45 5.42 -16.27 -1.72
CA PRO A 45 5.21 -17.30 -2.72
C PRO A 45 3.80 -17.22 -3.29
N GLU A 46 3.69 -17.33 -4.61
CA GLU A 46 2.39 -17.32 -5.30
C GLU A 46 1.54 -18.53 -4.90
N GLU A 47 0.24 -18.31 -4.72
CA GLU A 47 -0.70 -19.36 -4.29
C GLU A 47 -0.65 -20.63 -5.17
N PRO A 48 -0.61 -20.57 -6.51
CA PRO A 48 -0.53 -21.78 -7.34
C PRO A 48 0.76 -22.57 -7.11
N MET A 49 1.87 -21.89 -6.87
CA MET A 49 3.15 -22.53 -6.56
C MET A 49 3.09 -23.25 -5.20
N VAL A 50 2.52 -22.58 -4.19
CA VAL A 50 2.31 -23.15 -2.86
C VAL A 50 1.40 -24.38 -2.93
N GLN A 51 0.29 -24.29 -3.65
CA GLN A 51 -0.64 -25.40 -3.85
C GLN A 51 0.04 -26.60 -4.50
N SER A 52 0.75 -26.39 -5.62
CA SER A 52 1.47 -27.45 -6.30
C SER A 52 2.52 -28.11 -5.41
N ALA A 53 3.27 -27.32 -4.63
CA ALA A 53 4.30 -27.84 -3.74
C ALA A 53 3.69 -28.65 -2.59
N LEU A 54 2.62 -28.16 -1.96
CA LEU A 54 1.93 -28.87 -0.88
C LEU A 54 1.30 -30.18 -1.38
N THR A 55 0.66 -30.17 -2.55
CA THR A 55 0.15 -31.39 -3.18
C THR A 55 1.26 -32.40 -3.41
N ALA A 56 2.40 -31.99 -3.97
CA ALA A 56 3.54 -32.89 -4.19
C ALA A 56 4.10 -33.45 -2.87
N MET A 57 4.22 -32.64 -1.83
CA MET A 57 4.65 -33.09 -0.50
C MET A 57 3.70 -34.16 0.08
N PHE A 58 2.40 -33.91 0.03
CA PHE A 58 1.38 -34.83 0.53
C PHE A 58 1.35 -36.14 -0.27
N SER A 59 1.45 -36.08 -1.60
CA SER A 59 1.55 -37.28 -2.44
C SER A 59 2.81 -38.09 -2.13
N ALA A 60 3.97 -37.44 -1.98
CA ALA A 60 5.22 -38.12 -1.67
C ALA A 60 5.19 -38.83 -0.31
N MET A 61 4.58 -38.23 0.72
CA MET A 61 4.43 -38.91 2.01
C MET A 61 3.51 -40.12 1.91
N PHE A 62 2.42 -40.01 1.16
CA PHE A 62 1.50 -41.11 0.92
C PHE A 62 2.19 -42.25 0.16
N GLU A 63 2.85 -41.96 -0.97
CA GLU A 63 3.57 -42.94 -1.78
C GLU A 63 4.70 -43.65 -1.02
N MET A 64 5.39 -42.93 -0.13
CA MET A 64 6.50 -43.47 0.63
C MET A 64 6.06 -44.44 1.74
N LEU A 65 4.91 -44.19 2.37
CA LEU A 65 4.50 -44.86 3.61
C LEU A 65 3.33 -45.83 3.45
N SER A 66 2.49 -45.66 2.44
CA SER A 66 1.34 -46.54 2.19
C SER A 66 1.80 -47.94 1.81
N ASP A 67 1.02 -48.96 2.19
CA ASP A 67 1.34 -50.38 2.01
C ASP A 67 2.67 -50.81 2.66
N THR A 68 3.16 -50.02 3.62
CA THR A 68 4.35 -50.35 4.42
C THR A 68 3.99 -50.58 5.88
N ARG A 69 4.95 -51.08 6.66
CA ARG A 69 4.77 -51.22 8.12
C ARG A 69 4.64 -49.88 8.86
N LEU A 70 4.91 -48.75 8.18
CA LEU A 70 4.80 -47.39 8.71
C LEU A 70 3.50 -46.70 8.30
N GLU A 71 2.64 -47.35 7.51
CA GLU A 71 1.32 -46.80 7.15
C GLU A 71 0.49 -46.36 8.38
N PRO A 72 0.50 -47.07 9.53
CA PRO A 72 -0.22 -46.61 10.73
C PRO A 72 0.24 -45.24 11.26
N ASP A 73 1.46 -44.79 10.94
CA ASP A 73 2.00 -43.50 11.36
C ASP A 73 1.69 -42.37 10.36
N LEU A 74 1.19 -42.69 9.16
CA LEU A 74 1.00 -41.74 8.05
C LEU A 74 0.00 -40.63 8.41
N GLU A 75 -1.13 -40.97 9.03
CA GLU A 75 -2.15 -39.97 9.41
C GLU A 75 -1.57 -38.93 10.38
N ASP A 76 -0.82 -39.36 11.40
CA ASP A 76 -0.22 -38.46 12.38
C ASP A 76 0.87 -37.56 11.75
N LEU A 77 1.60 -38.07 10.75
CA LEU A 77 2.57 -37.28 9.99
C LEU A 77 1.89 -36.25 9.08
N LEU A 78 0.83 -36.63 8.37
CA LEU A 78 0.01 -35.72 7.56
C LEU A 78 -0.61 -34.63 8.45
N TRP A 79 -1.18 -35.01 9.59
CA TRP A 79 -1.73 -34.08 10.57
C TRP A 79 -0.67 -33.08 11.06
N SER A 80 0.55 -33.56 11.32
CA SER A 80 1.67 -32.74 11.78
C SER A 80 2.15 -31.75 10.73
N THR A 81 2.09 -32.10 9.45
CA THR A 81 2.41 -31.20 8.33
C THR A 81 1.45 -30.02 8.27
N VAL A 82 0.14 -30.25 8.40
CA VAL A 82 -0.84 -29.15 8.50
C VAL A 82 -0.58 -28.30 9.75
N ASN A 83 -0.30 -28.96 10.88
CA ASN A 83 -0.06 -28.30 12.15
C ASN A 83 1.20 -27.42 12.15
N LEU A 84 2.20 -27.71 11.31
CA LEU A 84 3.38 -26.86 11.12
C LEU A 84 2.99 -25.44 10.69
N PHE A 85 2.14 -25.33 9.66
CA PHE A 85 1.65 -24.05 9.14
C PHE A 85 0.72 -23.36 10.12
N HIS A 86 -0.14 -24.13 10.79
CA HIS A 86 -0.99 -23.59 11.86
C HIS A 86 -0.17 -22.90 12.95
N ARG A 87 0.86 -23.58 13.48
CA ARG A 87 1.73 -23.02 14.52
C ARG A 87 2.57 -21.84 14.02
N ALA A 88 2.92 -21.83 12.75
CA ALA A 88 3.58 -20.68 12.13
C ALA A 88 2.65 -19.45 12.13
N GLY A 89 1.42 -19.60 11.66
CA GLY A 89 0.40 -18.55 11.70
C GLY A 89 0.17 -18.02 13.12
N GLU A 90 0.05 -18.90 14.12
CA GLU A 90 -0.12 -18.49 15.52
C GLU A 90 1.08 -17.69 16.08
N ARG A 91 2.32 -18.02 15.68
CA ARG A 91 3.50 -17.23 16.09
C ARG A 91 3.42 -15.82 15.53
N ILE A 92 3.10 -15.70 14.24
CA ILE A 92 2.95 -14.39 13.58
C ILE A 92 1.78 -13.61 14.17
N GLN A 93 0.65 -14.26 14.50
CA GLN A 93 -0.47 -13.60 15.14
C GLN A 93 -0.11 -12.98 16.50
N ARG A 94 0.76 -13.64 17.28
CA ARG A 94 1.27 -13.06 18.53
C ARG A 94 2.22 -11.89 18.30
N GLU A 95 3.02 -11.92 17.24
CA GLU A 95 3.85 -10.77 16.82
C GLU A 95 2.97 -9.60 16.39
N LEU A 96 1.96 -9.87 15.57
CA LEU A 96 0.99 -8.87 15.11
C LEU A 96 0.26 -8.22 16.28
N GLN A 97 -0.21 -8.99 17.26
CA GLN A 97 -0.86 -8.43 18.45
C GLN A 97 0.03 -7.42 19.18
N ARG A 98 1.33 -7.73 19.36
CA ARG A 98 2.28 -6.80 19.98
C ARG A 98 2.51 -5.55 19.13
N ASN A 99 2.61 -5.72 17.81
CA ASN A 99 2.74 -4.60 16.88
C ASN A 99 1.48 -3.69 16.92
N GLU A 100 0.27 -4.25 16.99
CA GLU A 100 -0.96 -3.47 17.14
C GLU A 100 -1.03 -2.71 18.47
N ASP A 101 -0.55 -3.31 19.56
CA ASP A 101 -0.41 -2.61 20.85
C ASP A 101 0.58 -1.45 20.75
N ALA A 102 1.69 -1.64 20.04
CA ALA A 102 2.67 -0.59 19.76
C ALA A 102 2.09 0.53 18.89
N GLN A 103 1.31 0.20 17.85
CA GLN A 103 0.61 1.20 17.02
C GLN A 103 -0.39 2.02 17.86
N ARG A 104 -1.23 1.37 18.68
CA ARG A 104 -2.18 2.06 19.57
C ARG A 104 -1.48 2.98 20.56
N THR A 105 -0.36 2.55 21.10
CA THR A 105 0.45 3.35 22.04
C THR A 105 1.09 4.53 21.31
N GLY A 106 1.73 4.26 20.16
CA GLY A 106 2.37 5.26 19.33
C GLY A 106 1.41 6.36 18.88
N GLN A 107 0.14 6.04 18.56
CA GLN A 107 -0.90 7.03 18.28
C GLN A 107 -1.24 7.89 19.51
N ARG A 108 -1.43 7.26 20.68
CA ARG A 108 -1.81 7.97 21.92
C ARG A 108 -0.71 8.90 22.43
N GLU A 109 0.55 8.53 22.19
CA GLU A 109 1.72 9.25 22.69
C GLU A 109 2.28 10.27 21.70
N GLN A 110 1.61 10.53 20.56
CA GLN A 110 2.04 11.55 19.61
C GLN A 110 2.14 12.92 20.27
N ASP A 111 3.30 13.56 20.12
CA ASP A 111 3.61 14.90 20.63
C ASP A 111 3.94 15.90 19.51
N GLY A 112 3.75 15.49 18.25
CA GLY A 112 4.08 16.29 17.06
C GLY A 112 5.55 16.19 16.65
N SER A 113 6.38 15.39 17.32
CA SER A 113 7.75 15.15 16.86
C SER A 113 7.81 14.25 15.63
N GLU A 114 8.75 14.56 14.73
CA GLU A 114 9.06 13.72 13.56
C GLU A 114 9.49 12.32 13.98
N VAL A 115 10.23 12.19 15.08
CA VAL A 115 10.70 10.90 15.60
C VAL A 115 9.52 9.96 15.88
N LYS A 116 8.53 10.39 16.68
CA LYS A 116 7.37 9.54 17.00
C LYS A 116 6.48 9.28 15.79
N SER A 117 6.47 10.19 14.81
CA SER A 117 5.79 9.95 13.54
C SER A 117 6.42 8.79 12.78
N VAL A 118 7.74 8.86 12.57
CA VAL A 118 8.49 7.85 11.83
C VAL A 118 8.42 6.50 12.53
N GLU A 119 8.46 6.47 13.87
CA GLU A 119 8.27 5.24 14.64
C GLU A 119 6.89 4.61 14.43
N LEU A 120 5.81 5.42 14.43
CA LEU A 120 4.46 4.93 14.15
C LEU A 120 4.35 4.42 12.71
N GLU A 121 4.91 5.13 11.73
CA GLU A 121 4.95 4.69 10.33
C GLU A 121 5.67 3.35 10.18
N ARG A 122 6.83 3.18 10.84
CA ARG A 122 7.56 1.90 10.86
C ARG A 122 6.70 0.77 11.42
N HIS A 123 5.99 1.00 12.53
CA HIS A 123 5.10 -0.01 13.09
C HIS A 123 3.92 -0.36 12.18
N VAL A 124 3.36 0.62 11.45
CA VAL A 124 2.31 0.37 10.45
C VAL A 124 2.83 -0.52 9.33
N VAL A 125 4.01 -0.20 8.78
CA VAL A 125 4.64 -0.99 7.71
C VAL A 125 4.95 -2.41 8.18
N GLU A 126 5.49 -2.55 9.40
CA GLU A 126 5.70 -3.87 10.01
C GLU A 126 4.40 -4.66 10.19
N GLY A 127 3.34 -3.99 10.63
CA GLY A 127 2.02 -4.60 10.80
C GLY A 127 1.46 -5.17 9.49
N ILE A 128 1.62 -4.44 8.38
CA ILE A 128 1.21 -4.88 7.04
C ILE A 128 1.89 -6.20 6.69
N THR A 129 3.20 -6.29 6.86
CA THR A 129 3.88 -7.53 6.47
C THR A 129 3.67 -8.68 7.44
N LEU A 130 3.43 -8.41 8.73
CA LEU A 130 2.97 -9.44 9.66
C LEU A 130 1.61 -10.01 9.23
N LEU A 131 0.69 -9.19 8.73
CA LEU A 131 -0.58 -9.66 8.18
C LEU A 131 -0.38 -10.51 6.92
N GLU A 132 0.41 -10.04 5.96
CA GLU A 132 0.72 -10.78 4.73
C GLU A 132 1.33 -12.15 5.04
N ARG A 133 2.31 -12.20 5.95
CA ARG A 133 2.94 -13.44 6.41
C ARG A 133 1.95 -14.36 7.12
N ARG A 134 1.08 -13.83 7.99
CA ARG A 134 0.05 -14.62 8.67
C ARG A 134 -0.91 -15.22 7.64
N ASN A 135 -1.41 -14.41 6.72
CA ASN A 135 -2.37 -14.82 5.70
C ASN A 135 -1.77 -15.92 4.81
N ALA A 136 -0.49 -15.80 4.42
CA ALA A 136 0.20 -16.84 3.67
C ALA A 136 0.26 -18.18 4.44
N PHE A 137 0.54 -18.16 5.74
CA PHE A 137 0.55 -19.37 6.56
C PHE A 137 -0.86 -19.92 6.85
N GLU A 138 -1.87 -19.08 7.00
CA GLU A 138 -3.27 -19.50 7.10
C GLU A 138 -3.74 -20.18 5.80
N PHE A 139 -3.38 -19.63 4.64
CA PHE A 139 -3.62 -20.25 3.33
C PHE A 139 -2.94 -21.62 3.21
N MET A 140 -1.64 -21.71 3.52
CA MET A 140 -0.90 -22.98 3.50
C MET A 140 -1.54 -24.03 4.42
N ARG A 141 -1.95 -23.62 5.63
CA ARG A 141 -2.63 -24.48 6.60
C ARG A 141 -3.96 -24.99 6.04
N ASP A 142 -4.76 -24.11 5.44
CA ASP A 142 -6.09 -24.48 4.97
C ASP A 142 -6.01 -25.39 3.74
N TYR A 143 -5.15 -25.08 2.78
CA TYR A 143 -4.93 -25.96 1.63
C TYR A 143 -4.36 -27.32 2.06
N ALA A 144 -3.39 -27.34 2.99
CA ALA A 144 -2.88 -28.60 3.54
C ALA A 144 -3.95 -29.38 4.33
N ALA A 145 -4.87 -28.69 5.00
CA ALA A 145 -6.01 -29.33 5.67
C ALA A 145 -6.97 -30.00 4.68
N ASP A 146 -7.20 -29.37 3.52
CA ASP A 146 -8.02 -29.96 2.45
C ASP A 146 -7.34 -31.21 1.87
N LEU A 147 -6.01 -31.19 1.69
CA LEU A 147 -5.25 -32.36 1.27
C LEU A 147 -5.27 -33.48 2.32
N PHE A 148 -5.16 -33.14 3.60
CA PHE A 148 -5.30 -34.09 4.71
C PHE A 148 -6.67 -34.77 4.68
N GLU A 149 -7.74 -34.00 4.53
CA GLU A 149 -9.11 -34.52 4.46
C GLU A 149 -9.30 -35.41 3.22
N ALA A 150 -8.76 -35.00 2.07
CA ALA A 150 -8.81 -35.79 0.84
C ALA A 150 -8.10 -37.15 0.97
N GLN A 151 -6.99 -37.22 1.72
CA GLN A 151 -6.22 -38.45 1.88
C GLN A 151 -6.72 -39.36 3.00
N THR A 152 -7.24 -38.79 4.09
CA THR A 152 -7.60 -39.54 5.31
C THR A 152 -9.10 -39.75 5.48
N GLY A 153 -9.92 -38.97 4.75
CA GLY A 153 -11.37 -38.91 4.92
C GLY A 153 -11.83 -38.20 6.20
N SER A 154 -10.91 -37.70 7.02
CA SER A 154 -11.20 -37.00 8.27
C SER A 154 -10.82 -35.52 8.17
N ALA A 155 -11.68 -34.63 8.66
CA ALA A 155 -11.38 -33.21 8.68
C ALA A 155 -10.23 -32.91 9.66
N TRP A 156 -9.23 -32.13 9.21
CA TRP A 156 -8.15 -31.70 10.10
C TRP A 156 -8.65 -30.74 11.18
N ARG A 157 -8.21 -30.97 12.43
CA ARG A 157 -8.45 -30.05 13.55
C ARG A 157 -7.20 -29.92 14.42
N PRO A 158 -6.89 -28.71 14.94
CA PRO A 158 -5.81 -28.57 15.91
C PRO A 158 -6.17 -29.30 17.20
N ARG A 159 -5.19 -29.95 17.82
CA ARG A 159 -5.35 -30.67 19.10
C ARG A 159 -5.59 -29.71 20.27
N THR A 160 -5.15 -28.46 20.12
CA THR A 160 -5.31 -27.39 21.10
C THR A 160 -5.58 -26.07 20.38
N GLY A 161 -6.47 -25.24 20.91
CA GLY A 161 -6.82 -23.97 20.31
C GLY A 161 -7.92 -24.08 19.24
N SER A 162 -8.16 -22.98 18.54
CA SER A 162 -9.18 -22.88 17.49
C SER A 162 -8.55 -22.64 16.13
N LYS A 163 -9.15 -23.22 15.08
CA LYS A 163 -8.85 -22.88 13.68
C LYS A 163 -9.57 -21.57 13.34
N VAL A 164 -8.93 -20.43 13.63
CA VAL A 164 -9.43 -19.11 13.24
C VAL A 164 -8.78 -18.69 11.92
N ASN A 165 -9.57 -18.03 11.07
CA ASN A 165 -9.12 -17.38 9.84
C ASN A 165 -9.35 -15.88 9.93
N HIS A 166 -8.35 -15.11 9.52
CA HIS A 166 -8.35 -13.66 9.60
C HIS A 166 -8.18 -13.10 8.19
N ALA A 167 -9.26 -13.11 7.41
CA ALA A 167 -9.24 -12.71 6.01
C ALA A 167 -8.96 -11.20 5.77
N ASN A 168 -9.05 -10.36 6.81
CA ASN A 168 -9.09 -8.90 6.64
C ASN A 168 -7.99 -8.15 7.42
N MET A 169 -7.64 -6.99 6.86
CA MET A 169 -6.85 -5.93 7.50
C MET A 169 -7.49 -5.51 8.84
N THR A 170 -6.68 -5.32 9.87
CA THR A 170 -7.17 -5.10 11.24
C THR A 170 -7.50 -3.62 11.50
N ALA A 171 -8.49 -3.37 12.36
CA ALA A 171 -8.98 -2.02 12.66
C ALA A 171 -7.88 -1.07 13.15
N ALA A 172 -6.94 -1.58 13.96
CA ALA A 172 -5.82 -0.78 14.46
C ALA A 172 -4.94 -0.19 13.35
N MET A 173 -4.72 -0.92 12.25
CA MET A 173 -3.95 -0.39 11.13
C MET A 173 -4.72 0.62 10.30
N ILE A 174 -6.03 0.42 10.15
CA ILE A 174 -6.91 1.38 9.47
C ILE A 174 -6.87 2.69 10.25
N ASP A 175 -7.11 2.63 11.56
CA ASP A 175 -7.04 3.79 12.45
C ASP A 175 -5.67 4.47 12.38
N SER A 176 -4.56 3.71 12.40
CA SER A 176 -3.20 4.27 12.26
C SER A 176 -2.99 4.98 10.92
N ARG A 177 -3.46 4.40 9.82
CA ARG A 177 -3.30 4.98 8.48
C ARG A 177 -4.14 6.25 8.32
N ASP A 178 -5.37 6.23 8.82
CA ASP A 178 -6.27 7.38 8.78
C ASP A 178 -5.70 8.53 9.64
N PHE A 179 -5.16 8.21 10.82
CA PHE A 179 -4.46 9.18 11.67
C PHE A 179 -3.27 9.82 10.95
N LEU A 180 -2.38 9.02 10.35
CA LEU A 180 -1.21 9.52 9.61
C LEU A 180 -1.61 10.35 8.39
N SER A 181 -2.63 9.92 7.63
CA SER A 181 -3.16 10.66 6.49
C SER A 181 -3.72 12.02 6.91
N ALA A 182 -4.58 12.05 7.94
CA ALA A 182 -5.18 13.29 8.45
C ALA A 182 -4.11 14.29 8.92
N ARG A 183 -3.04 13.82 9.58
CA ARG A 183 -1.95 14.69 10.02
C ARG A 183 -1.15 15.27 8.85
N ARG A 184 -0.78 14.45 7.85
CA ARG A 184 -0.12 14.93 6.63
C ARG A 184 -0.97 15.96 5.89
N HIS A 185 -2.29 15.76 5.86
CA HIS A 185 -3.20 16.77 5.32
C HIS A 185 -3.15 18.08 6.11
N ALA A 186 -3.12 18.02 7.44
CA ALA A 186 -2.99 19.21 8.28
C ALA A 186 -1.65 19.93 8.08
N GLU A 187 -0.53 19.20 8.04
CA GLU A 187 0.81 19.74 7.77
C GLU A 187 0.90 20.37 6.37
N ASN A 188 0.38 19.69 5.34
CA ASN A 188 0.35 20.22 3.98
C ASN A 188 -0.61 21.41 3.86
N ALA A 189 -1.72 21.44 4.58
CA ALA A 189 -2.64 22.58 4.56
C ALA A 189 -2.00 23.87 5.09
N VAL A 190 -1.00 23.78 5.97
CA VAL A 190 -0.18 24.93 6.41
C VAL A 190 0.78 25.40 5.32
N LEU A 191 1.26 24.49 4.47
CA LEU A 191 2.18 24.77 3.35
C LEU A 191 1.47 25.15 2.04
N VAL A 192 0.16 24.94 1.95
CA VAL A 192 -0.66 25.30 0.79
C VAL A 192 -1.15 26.73 0.96
N PRO A 193 -0.72 27.69 0.12
CA PRO A 193 -1.21 29.05 0.21
C PRO A 193 -2.74 29.08 0.05
N THR A 194 -3.38 29.88 0.89
CA THR A 194 -4.84 29.94 1.01
C THR A 194 -5.41 30.81 -0.12
N GLY A 195 -6.22 30.24 -1.00
CA GLY A 195 -6.79 30.95 -2.13
C GLY A 195 -7.19 30.06 -3.31
N THR A 196 -7.88 30.63 -4.29
CA THR A 196 -8.30 29.91 -5.50
C THR A 196 -7.09 29.60 -6.39
N LYS A 197 -6.70 28.33 -6.51
CA LYS A 197 -5.56 27.90 -7.34
C LYS A 197 -5.91 27.97 -8.82
N ILE A 198 -5.19 28.80 -9.56
CA ILE A 198 -5.32 28.91 -11.01
C ILE A 198 -4.00 28.47 -11.63
N ALA A 199 -4.01 27.32 -12.31
CA ALA A 199 -2.85 26.82 -13.02
C ALA A 199 -2.74 27.50 -14.40
N PHE A 200 -1.54 27.96 -14.74
CA PHE A 200 -1.21 28.50 -16.05
C PHE A 200 0.03 27.77 -16.59
N SER A 201 -0.09 27.25 -17.81
CA SER A 201 1.03 26.73 -18.57
C SER A 201 0.93 27.18 -20.02
N GLY A 202 2.08 27.29 -20.68
CA GLY A 202 2.14 27.66 -22.09
C GLY A 202 3.54 27.45 -22.66
N GLY A 203 3.63 27.46 -23.99
CA GLY A 203 4.87 27.15 -24.70
C GLY A 203 6.00 28.13 -24.40
N MET A 204 7.23 27.62 -24.42
CA MET A 204 8.48 28.38 -24.26
C MET A 204 8.66 29.49 -25.31
N ASP A 205 8.05 29.31 -26.48
CA ASP A 205 8.13 30.24 -27.62
C ASP A 205 6.87 31.12 -27.76
N TYR A 206 5.88 30.93 -26.89
CA TYR A 206 4.64 31.71 -26.93
C TYR A 206 4.79 33.02 -26.16
N ASN A 207 4.87 34.13 -26.88
CA ASN A 207 5.19 35.45 -26.35
C ASN A 207 4.07 36.50 -26.55
N ASP A 208 2.82 36.07 -26.63
CA ASP A 208 1.68 37.00 -26.75
C ASP A 208 1.32 37.58 -25.37
N HIS A 209 2.04 38.64 -24.99
CA HIS A 209 1.93 39.29 -23.69
C HIS A 209 0.50 39.77 -23.40
N ASP A 210 -0.11 40.48 -24.35
CA ASP A 210 -1.42 41.11 -24.17
C ASP A 210 -2.50 40.06 -23.94
N ARG A 211 -2.44 38.95 -24.68
CA ARG A 211 -3.42 37.87 -24.55
C ARG A 211 -3.29 37.11 -23.23
N ILE A 212 -2.06 36.85 -22.77
CA ILE A 212 -1.80 36.21 -21.48
C ILE A 212 -2.30 37.10 -20.34
N TRP A 213 -1.96 38.40 -20.38
CA TRP A 213 -2.36 39.36 -19.36
C TRP A 213 -3.87 39.55 -19.31
N ALA A 214 -4.54 39.67 -20.46
CA ALA A 214 -5.99 39.78 -20.51
C ALA A 214 -6.70 38.54 -19.95
N ALA A 215 -6.16 37.34 -20.21
CA ALA A 215 -6.71 36.09 -19.68
C ALA A 215 -6.56 36.00 -18.16
N LEU A 216 -5.37 36.36 -17.63
CA LEU A 216 -5.09 36.35 -16.20
C LEU A 216 -5.85 37.45 -15.45
N ASP A 217 -5.96 38.66 -16.02
CA ASP A 217 -6.78 39.73 -15.44
C ASP A 217 -8.26 39.33 -15.36
N LYS A 218 -8.77 38.60 -16.36
CA LYS A 218 -10.13 38.06 -16.34
C LYS A 218 -10.32 36.98 -15.27
N ALA A 219 -9.30 36.15 -15.02
CA ALA A 219 -9.32 35.17 -13.94
C ALA A 219 -9.29 35.86 -12.57
N HIS A 220 -8.41 36.85 -12.39
CA HIS A 220 -8.28 37.62 -11.16
C HIS A 220 -9.55 38.43 -10.83
N ALA A 221 -10.22 38.97 -11.83
CA ALA A 221 -11.51 39.65 -11.63
C ALA A 221 -12.60 38.71 -11.12
N LYS A 222 -12.51 37.40 -11.40
CA LYS A 222 -13.45 36.38 -10.90
C LYS A 222 -13.02 35.77 -9.58
N HIS A 223 -11.71 35.68 -9.34
CA HIS A 223 -11.10 35.04 -8.19
C HIS A 223 -10.08 36.01 -7.58
N ALA A 224 -10.56 36.95 -6.76
CA ALA A 224 -9.72 37.98 -6.15
C ALA A 224 -8.71 37.42 -5.15
N ASP A 225 -8.95 36.20 -4.65
CA ASP A 225 -8.07 35.44 -3.75
C ASP A 225 -7.18 34.45 -4.51
N MET A 226 -7.03 34.58 -5.83
CA MET A 226 -6.33 33.57 -6.60
C MET A 226 -4.84 33.46 -6.26
N ILE A 227 -4.31 32.26 -6.47
CA ILE A 227 -2.89 31.93 -6.44
C ILE A 227 -2.55 31.38 -7.81
N LEU A 228 -1.50 31.91 -8.44
CA LEU A 228 -1.12 31.53 -9.80
C LEU A 228 -0.07 30.41 -9.78
N LEU A 229 -0.46 29.18 -10.12
CA LEU A 229 0.49 28.08 -10.24
C LEU A 229 1.07 28.06 -11.66
N HIS A 230 2.39 28.11 -11.80
CA HIS A 230 3.07 27.99 -13.11
C HIS A 230 4.34 27.12 -13.01
N GLY A 231 4.77 26.52 -14.12
CA GLY A 231 5.92 25.59 -14.17
C GLY A 231 7.30 26.21 -13.95
N GLY A 232 7.38 27.49 -13.59
CA GLY A 232 8.64 28.17 -13.27
C GLY A 232 9.57 28.43 -14.45
N SER A 233 9.13 28.26 -15.71
CA SER A 233 10.02 28.48 -16.84
C SER A 233 10.59 29.90 -16.89
N PRO A 234 11.90 30.08 -17.16
CA PRO A 234 12.52 31.39 -17.21
C PRO A 234 12.19 32.18 -18.49
N LYS A 235 11.49 31.59 -19.47
CA LYS A 235 11.16 32.21 -20.78
C LYS A 235 9.77 31.80 -21.28
N GLY A 236 9.25 32.55 -22.26
CA GLY A 236 7.96 32.24 -22.88
C GLY A 236 6.76 32.54 -21.99
N ALA A 237 5.66 31.84 -22.24
CA ALA A 237 4.36 32.15 -21.64
C ALA A 237 4.37 32.15 -20.10
N GLU A 238 5.06 31.19 -19.48
CA GLU A 238 5.08 31.08 -18.03
C GLU A 238 5.91 32.18 -17.36
N ARG A 239 6.98 32.66 -18.01
CA ARG A 239 7.71 33.85 -17.53
C ARG A 239 6.83 35.09 -17.59
N ILE A 240 6.03 35.23 -18.64
CA ILE A 240 5.08 36.34 -18.81
C ILE A 240 3.99 36.29 -17.72
N ALA A 241 3.49 35.09 -17.41
CA ALA A 241 2.52 34.87 -16.35
C ALA A 241 3.10 35.18 -14.95
N ALA A 242 4.34 34.78 -14.69
CA ALA A 242 5.05 35.14 -13.45
C ALA A 242 5.21 36.66 -13.31
N CYS A 243 5.59 37.35 -14.39
CA CYS A 243 5.69 38.81 -14.39
C CYS A 243 4.34 39.51 -14.17
N TRP A 244 3.25 38.93 -14.70
CA TRP A 244 1.90 39.42 -14.42
C TRP A 244 1.55 39.25 -12.93
N ALA A 245 1.85 38.11 -12.32
CA ALA A 245 1.57 37.86 -10.91
C ALA A 245 2.32 38.84 -10.00
N GLU A 246 3.61 39.08 -10.28
CA GLU A 246 4.41 40.11 -9.60
C GLU A 246 3.78 41.50 -9.73
N ALA A 247 3.37 41.89 -10.95
CA ALA A 247 2.79 43.20 -11.23
C ALA A 247 1.43 43.41 -10.55
N ARG A 248 0.61 42.35 -10.44
CA ARG A 248 -0.71 42.38 -9.80
C ARG A 248 -0.68 42.05 -8.31
N LYS A 249 0.50 41.73 -7.76
CA LYS A 249 0.69 41.27 -6.37
C LYS A 249 -0.12 40.02 -6.04
N VAL A 250 -0.28 39.15 -7.03
CA VAL A 250 -0.86 37.81 -6.86
C VAL A 250 0.25 36.88 -6.40
N HIS A 251 -0.04 36.02 -5.42
CA HIS A 251 0.92 35.01 -4.98
C HIS A 251 1.16 33.98 -6.11
N PRO A 252 2.40 33.82 -6.59
CA PRO A 252 2.78 32.72 -7.47
C PRO A 252 2.98 31.40 -6.69
#